data_AF-A0A559VEJ1-F1
#
_entry.id   AF-A0A559VEJ1-F1
#
_cell.length_a   1.000
_cell.length_b   1.000
_cell.length_c   1.000
_cell.angle_alpha   90.00
_cell.angle_beta   90.00
_cell.angle_gamma   90.00
#
_symmetry.space_group_name_H-M   'P 1'
#
loop_
_entity.id
_entity.type
_entity.pdbx_description
1 polymer ?
#
loop_
_entity_poly.entity_id
_entity_poly.type
_entity_poly.pdbx_seq_one_letter_code
_entity_poly.pdbx_strand_id
1 'polypeptide(L)' 'MIKQVSHQAASTGPADLVLALSVAHALHTPAPHTPAPRAPEVPPVPQLMGLRTSAGRPHRHKVPLRRLTAISELSTLGV' A
#
# COMPACT_ATOMS: atom_id res chain seq x y z
N MET A 1 -32.24 30.24 39.87
CA MET A 1 -32.99 28.97 40.00
C MET A 1 -33.11 28.36 38.61
N ILE A 2 -32.54 27.19 38.36
CA ILE A 2 -32.53 26.57 37.02
C ILE A 2 -33.56 25.44 36.99
N LYS A 3 -34.44 25.45 35.99
CA LYS A 3 -35.40 24.37 35.74
C LYS A 3 -34.79 23.39 34.75
N GLN A 4 -34.72 22.11 35.13
CA GLN A 4 -34.45 21.05 34.16
C GLN A 4 -35.74 20.70 33.42
N VAL A 5 -35.64 20.61 32.10
CA VAL A 5 -36.70 20.14 31.22
C VAL A 5 -36.17 18.90 30.49
N SER A 6 -36.86 17.78 30.62
CA SER A 6 -36.52 16.55 29.93
C SER A 6 -36.96 16.63 28.47
N HIS A 7 -36.01 16.61 27.55
CA HIS A 7 -36.32 16.43 26.13
C HIS A 7 -36.41 14.95 25.81
N GLN A 8 -37.46 14.55 25.09
CA GLN A 8 -37.57 13.20 24.56
C GLN A 8 -36.46 13.02 23.53
N ALA A 9 -35.45 12.23 23.87
CA ALA A 9 -34.40 11.85 22.94
C ALA A 9 -35.02 10.97 21.86
N ALA A 10 -34.70 11.23 20.59
CA ALA A 10 -35.10 10.37 19.49
C ALA A 10 -34.65 8.94 19.80
N SER A 11 -35.60 8.01 19.83
CA SER A 11 -35.28 6.62 20.13
C SER A 11 -34.34 6.10 19.03
N THR A 12 -33.19 5.60 19.45
CA THR A 12 -32.22 4.91 18.58
C THR A 12 -32.31 3.41 18.87
N GLY A 13 -33.53 2.93 19.07
CA GLY A 13 -33.79 1.53 19.39
C GLY A 13 -33.55 0.64 18.17
N PRO A 14 -33.41 -0.69 18.36
CA PRO A 14 -33.22 -1.61 17.25
C PRO A 14 -34.37 -1.53 16.22
N ALA A 15 -35.60 -1.26 16.66
CA ALA A 15 -36.74 -1.08 15.78
C ALA A 15 -36.61 0.18 14.89
N ASP A 16 -36.14 1.29 15.44
CA ASP A 16 -35.95 2.54 14.70
C ASP A 16 -34.83 2.41 13.66
N LEU A 17 -33.78 1.66 14.00
CA LEU A 17 -32.68 1.36 13.08
C LEU A 17 -33.13 0.48 11.91
N VAL A 18 -33.93 -0.56 12.17
CA VAL A 18 -34.50 -1.41 11.12
C VAL A 18 -35.38 -0.60 10.17
N LEU A 19 -36.22 0.29 10.71
CA LEU A 19 -37.04 1.17 9.91
C LEU A 19 -36.20 2.14 9.06
N ALA A 20 -35.19 2.77 9.65
CA ALA A 20 -34.30 3.69 8.96
C ALA A 20 -33.54 3.01 7.81
N LEU A 21 -33.05 1.77 8.02
CA LEU A 21 -32.38 0.99 6.99
C LEU A 21 -33.34 0.59 5.86
N SER A 22 -34.57 0.20 6.19
CA SER A 22 -35.59 -0.12 5.20
C SER A 22 -35.92 1.10 4.33
N VAL A 23 -36.07 2.28 4.94
CA VAL A 23 -36.31 3.54 4.22
C VAL A 23 -35.10 3.92 3.38
N ALA A 24 -33.88 3.79 3.91
CA ALA A 24 -32.65 4.09 3.18
C ALA A 24 -32.50 3.21 1.94
N HIS A 25 -32.81 1.92 2.03
CA HIS A 25 -32.79 0.99 0.88
C HIS A 25 -33.88 1.30 -0.15
N ALA A 26 -35.06 1.73 0.29
CA ALA A 26 -36.13 2.15 -0.62
C ALA A 26 -35.78 3.44 -1.39
N LEU A 27 -35.12 4.38 -0.73
CA LEU A 27 -34.71 5.66 -1.33
C LEU A 27 -33.43 5.53 -2.17
N HIS A 28 -32.48 4.72 -1.71
CA HIS A 28 -31.25 4.43 -2.40
C HIS A 28 -31.32 2.98 -2.85
N THR A 29 -31.93 2.77 -4.03
CA THR A 29 -31.70 1.52 -4.74
C THR A 29 -30.19 1.40 -4.91
N PRO A 30 -29.53 0.40 -4.30
CA PRO A 30 -28.13 0.18 -4.59
C PRO A 30 -28.09 -0.10 -6.08
N ALA A 31 -27.43 0.77 -6.85
CA ALA A 31 -27.17 0.45 -8.25
C ALA A 31 -26.60 -0.98 -8.25
N PRO A 32 -27.13 -1.88 -9.10
CA PRO A 32 -26.66 -3.25 -9.14
C PRO A 32 -25.15 -3.19 -9.17
N HIS A 33 -24.52 -3.82 -8.17
CA HIS A 33 -23.08 -3.80 -7.99
C HIS A 33 -22.48 -4.61 -9.13
N THR A 34 -22.53 -4.11 -10.36
CA THR A 34 -21.54 -4.44 -11.37
C THR A 34 -20.27 -3.85 -10.79
N PRO A 35 -19.32 -4.69 -10.32
CA PRO A 35 -18.03 -4.19 -9.93
C PRO A 35 -17.51 -3.47 -11.19
N ALA A 36 -17.36 -2.14 -11.12
CA ALA A 36 -16.66 -1.43 -12.16
C ALA A 36 -15.32 -2.17 -12.33
N PRO A 37 -14.95 -2.58 -13.55
CA PRO A 37 -13.71 -3.34 -13.74
C PRO A 37 -12.57 -2.50 -13.15
N ARG A 38 -12.03 -2.99 -12.01
CA ARG A 38 -10.87 -2.37 -11.40
C ARG A 38 -9.78 -2.39 -12.46
N ALA A 39 -9.18 -1.24 -12.70
CA ALA A 39 -7.99 -1.16 -13.55
C ALA A 39 -6.98 -2.21 -13.06
N PRO A 40 -6.31 -2.93 -13.96
CA PRO A 40 -5.34 -3.95 -13.57
C PRO A 40 -4.30 -3.31 -12.66
N GLU A 41 -4.15 -3.90 -11.48
CA GLU A 41 -3.16 -3.49 -10.50
C GLU A 41 -1.79 -3.82 -11.09
N VAL A 42 -1.17 -2.83 -11.75
CA VAL A 42 0.17 -2.96 -12.31
C VAL A 42 1.10 -3.17 -11.12
N PRO A 43 1.78 -4.32 -11.00
CA PRO A 43 2.71 -4.54 -9.90
C PRO A 43 3.76 -3.42 -9.95
N PRO A 44 4.07 -2.78 -8.82
CA PRO A 44 5.09 -1.74 -8.81
C PRO A 44 6.40 -2.36 -9.30
N VAL A 45 6.90 -1.85 -10.43
CA VAL A 45 8.25 -2.19 -10.89
C VAL A 45 9.18 -1.89 -9.72
N PRO A 46 10.00 -2.85 -9.26
CA PRO A 46 10.91 -2.61 -8.17
C PRO A 46 11.77 -1.40 -8.54
N GLN A 47 11.65 -0.33 -7.75
CA GLN A 47 12.48 0.85 -7.88
C GLN A 47 13.87 0.41 -7.42
N LEU A 48 14.66 -0.07 -8.37
CA LEU A 48 16.05 -0.47 -8.17
C LEU A 48 16.89 0.81 -7.95
N MET A 49 16.67 1.47 -6.81
CA MET A 49 17.38 2.66 -6.36
C MET A 49 18.89 2.38 -6.42
N GLY A 50 19.56 2.94 -7.43
CA GLY A 50 21.01 2.87 -7.57
C GLY A 50 21.59 1.71 -8.41
N LEU A 51 20.78 0.77 -8.94
CA LEU A 51 21.30 -0.33 -9.79
C LEU A 51 21.27 -0.02 -11.30
N ARG A 52 20.85 1.19 -11.69
CA ARG A 52 20.85 1.68 -13.08
C ARG A 52 22.16 2.35 -13.48
N THR A 53 23.27 2.08 -12.80
CA THR A 53 24.57 2.63 -13.19
C THR A 53 25.11 1.84 -14.39
N SER A 54 25.25 2.52 -15.53
CA SER A 54 25.91 1.96 -16.70
C SER A 54 27.31 1.45 -16.32
N ALA A 55 27.66 0.23 -16.78
CA ALA A 55 28.99 -0.36 -16.61
C ALA A 55 30.11 0.46 -17.27
N GLY A 56 29.78 1.50 -18.03
CA GLY A 56 30.72 2.40 -18.69
C GLY A 56 31.36 3.47 -17.80
N ARG A 57 31.14 3.48 -16.47
CA ARG A 57 31.82 4.42 -15.58
C ARG A 57 33.25 3.90 -15.30
N PRO A 58 34.32 4.55 -15.82
CA PRO A 58 35.67 4.15 -15.47
C PRO A 58 35.89 4.38 -13.98
N HIS A 59 36.20 3.30 -13.25
CA HIS A 59 36.50 3.31 -11.83
C HIS A 59 37.78 4.14 -11.61
N ARG A 60 37.65 5.39 -11.16
CA ARG A 60 38.77 6.35 -11.18
C ARG A 60 39.92 6.04 -10.22
N HIS A 61 39.76 5.11 -9.28
CA HIS A 61 40.89 4.57 -8.51
C HIS A 61 40.68 3.09 -8.25
N LYS A 62 41.64 2.26 -8.68
CA LYS A 62 41.72 0.84 -8.34
C LYS A 62 42.24 0.75 -6.90
N VAL A 63 41.36 0.85 -5.91
CA VAL A 63 41.72 0.56 -4.53
C VAL A 63 41.91 -0.96 -4.43
N PRO A 64 43.11 -1.45 -4.09
CA PRO A 64 43.33 -2.89 -3.98
C PRO A 64 42.49 -3.43 -2.82
N LEU A 65 41.45 -4.19 -3.15
CA LEU A 65 40.70 -4.93 -2.16
C LEU A 65 41.46 -6.23 -1.86
N ARG A 66 42.10 -6.29 -0.69
CA ARG A 66 42.93 -7.44 -0.24
C ARG A 66 42.26 -8.80 -0.44
N ARG A 67 40.93 -8.85 -0.30
CA ARG A 67 40.14 -10.07 -0.51
C ARG A 67 40.00 -10.45 -2.00
N LEU A 68 39.81 -9.48 -2.89
CA LEU A 68 39.69 -9.76 -4.32
C LEU A 68 41.04 -10.07 -4.96
N THR A 69 42.11 -9.45 -4.47
CA THR A 69 43.47 -9.79 -4.93
C THR A 69 43.81 -11.23 -4.54
N ALA A 70 43.52 -11.65 -3.31
CA ALA A 70 43.75 -13.02 -2.87
C ALA A 70 42.96 -14.06 -3.70
N ILE A 71 41.69 -13.78 -4.02
CA ILE A 71 40.88 -14.69 -4.86
C ILE A 71 41.41 -14.76 -6.28
N SER A 72 41.83 -13.61 -6.85
CA SER A 72 42.44 -13.59 -8.18
C SER A 72 43.75 -14.37 -8.21
N GLU A 73 44.58 -14.25 -7.17
CA GLU A 73 45.84 -14.97 -7.04
C GLU A 73 45.63 -16.48 -6.90
N LEU A 74 44.67 -16.91 -6.06
CA LEU A 74 44.28 -18.32 -5.95
C LEU A 74 43.73 -18.87 -7.27
N SER A 75 42.90 -18.09 -7.98
CA SER A 75 42.37 -18.48 -9.29
C SER A 75 43.47 -18.61 -10.35
N THR A 76 44.49 -17.74 -10.33
CA THR A 76 45.67 -17.91 -11.20
C THR A 76 46.56 -19.09 -10.81
N LEU A 77 46.51 -19.52 -9.55
CA LEU A 77 47.22 -20.70 -9.04
C LEU A 77 46.44 -22.01 -9.24
N GLY A 78 45.24 -21.96 -9.84
CA GLY A 78 44.49 -23.14 -10.28
C GLY A 78 43.92 -24.00 -9.15
N VAL A 79 43.66 -23.40 -7.97
CA VAL A 79 42.88 -24.02 -6.88
C VAL A 79 41.43 -23.58 -6.97
#